data_AF-A0A5C0DQX2-F1
#
_entry.id   AF-A0A5C0DQX2-F1
#
_cell.length_a   1.000
_cell.length_b   1.000
_cell.length_c   1.000
_cell.angle_alpha   90.00
_cell.angle_beta   90.00
_cell.angle_gamma   90.00
#
_symmetry.space_group_name_H-M   'P 1'
#
loop_
_entity.id
_entity.type
_entity.pdbx_description
1 polymer ?
#
loop_
_entity_poly.entity_id
_entity_poly.type
_entity_poly.pdbx_seq_one_letter_code
_entity_poly.pdbx_strand_id
1 'polypeptide(L)' 'MKYIEIKARKTTLYPGDIEKIISKGCVSGILTTGKISNNAKKLLDQAGIAWAENIEERQFLESEAEELE' A
#
# COMPACT_ATOMS: atom_id res chain seq x y z
N MET A 1 4.80 8.14 -14.37
CA MET A 1 5.57 8.25 -13.11
C MET A 1 5.12 7.11 -12.20
N LYS A 2 6.04 6.42 -11.52
CA LYS A 2 5.67 5.37 -10.56
C LYS A 2 5.47 5.97 -9.17
N TYR A 3 4.54 5.44 -8.37
CA TYR A 3 4.30 5.90 -6.99
C TYR A 3 4.01 4.75 -6.02
N ILE A 4 4.12 5.06 -4.73
CA ILE A 4 3.70 4.18 -3.63
C ILE A 4 2.27 4.55 -3.24
N GLU A 5 1.37 3.57 -3.19
CA GLU A 5 -0.01 3.78 -2.79
C GLU A 5 -0.18 3.50 -1.29
N ILE A 6 -0.70 4.50 -0.57
CA ILE A 6 -0.94 4.39 0.88
C ILE A 6 -2.43 4.12 1.13
N LYS A 7 -2.71 3.13 1.99
CA LYS A 7 -4.04 2.79 2.48
C LYS A 7 -4.08 2.85 4.00
N ALA A 8 -4.36 4.04 4.53
CA ALA A 8 -4.55 4.28 5.96
C ALA A 8 -5.96 3.88 6.43
N ARG A 9 -6.34 2.61 6.23
CA ARG A 9 -7.61 2.05 6.73
C ARG A 9 -7.37 0.67 7.31
N LYS A 10 -8.02 0.35 8.43
CA LYS A 10 -7.89 -0.93 9.15
C LYS A 10 -8.57 -2.12 8.45
N THR A 11 -8.85 -2.01 7.14
CA THR A 11 -9.45 -3.10 6.37
C THR A 11 -8.38 -3.99 5.75
N THR A 12 -8.69 -5.28 5.62
CA THR A 12 -7.84 -6.22 4.90
C THR A 12 -7.98 -5.99 3.39
N LEU A 13 -6.86 -5.89 2.67
CA LEU A 13 -6.82 -5.88 1.21
C LEU A 13 -6.89 -7.32 0.67
N TYR A 14 -7.87 -7.54 -0.20
CA TYR A 14 -8.12 -8.84 -0.84
C TYR A 14 -7.72 -8.82 -2.31
N PRO A 15 -7.66 -9.98 -3.01
CA PRO A 15 -7.20 -10.05 -4.40
C PRO A 15 -7.90 -9.06 -5.33
N GLY A 16 -9.21 -8.89 -5.23
CA GLY A 16 -9.95 -7.93 -6.07
C GLY A 16 -9.61 -6.46 -5.81
N ASP A 17 -9.08 -6.10 -4.64
CA ASP A 17 -8.51 -4.76 -4.40
C ASP A 17 -7.17 -4.61 -5.10
N ILE A 18 -6.31 -5.64 -5.01
CA ILE A 18 -4.98 -5.65 -5.59
C ILE A 18 -5.03 -5.66 -7.12
N GLU A 19 -5.93 -6.42 -7.73
CA GLU A 19 -6.13 -6.42 -9.19
C GLU A 19 -6.44 -5.02 -9.73
N LYS A 20 -7.27 -4.25 -9.00
CA LYS A 20 -7.59 -2.86 -9.34
C LYS A 20 -6.39 -1.91 -9.17
N ILE A 21 -5.45 -2.25 -8.30
CA ILE A 21 -4.23 -1.47 -8.10
C ILE A 21 -3.21 -1.78 -9.20
N ILE A 22 -3.02 -3.07 -9.51
CA ILE A 22 -2.17 -3.54 -10.61
C ILE A 22 -2.63 -2.95 -11.94
N SER A 23 -3.95 -2.92 -12.20
CA SER A 23 -4.50 -2.42 -13.46
C SER A 23 -4.22 -0.94 -13.73
N LYS A 24 -3.82 -0.15 -12.72
CA LYS A 24 -3.38 1.23 -12.92
C LYS A 24 -2.05 1.33 -13.67
N GLY A 25 -1.21 0.29 -13.63
CA GLY A 25 0.07 0.20 -14.34
C GLY A 25 1.17 1.15 -13.84
N CYS A 26 0.94 1.89 -12.77
CA CYS A 26 1.86 2.94 -12.28
C CYS A 26 2.19 2.84 -10.78
N VAL A 27 1.71 1.80 -10.09
CA VAL A 27 1.99 1.57 -8.67
C VAL A 27 3.24 0.69 -8.52
N SER A 28 4.23 1.15 -7.78
CA SER A 28 5.47 0.41 -7.48
C SER A 28 5.51 -0.18 -6.07
N GLY A 29 4.64 0.28 -5.17
CA GLY A 29 4.52 -0.29 -3.83
C GLY A 29 3.21 0.05 -3.14
N ILE A 30 2.86 -0.73 -2.12
CA ILE A 30 1.67 -0.51 -1.27
C ILE A 30 2.07 -0.49 0.20
N LEU A 31 1.65 0.54 0.91
CA LEU A 31 1.75 0.64 2.37
C LEU A 31 0.35 0.68 2.96
N THR A 32 0.06 -0.13 3.98
CA THR A 32 -1.27 -0.15 4.62
C THR A 32 -1.20 -0.26 6.13
N THR A 33 -2.10 0.45 6.82
CA THR A 33 -2.31 0.27 8.27
C THR A 33 -3.10 -1.01 8.58
N GLY A 34 -3.83 -1.53 7.59
CA GLY A 34 -4.55 -2.79 7.66
C GLY A 34 -3.66 -4.00 7.33
N LYS A 35 -4.30 -5.12 6.98
CA LYS A 35 -3.65 -6.35 6.53
C LYS A 35 -3.77 -6.52 5.02
N ILE A 36 -2.96 -7.40 4.45
CA ILE A 36 -3.05 -7.88 3.08
C ILE A 36 -3.24 -9.40 3.18
N SER A 37 -4.27 -9.94 2.53
CA SER A 37 -4.48 -11.38 2.51
C SER A 37 -3.32 -12.11 1.79
N ASN A 38 -3.06 -13.37 2.15
CA ASN A 38 -1.96 -14.13 1.54
C ASN A 38 -2.07 -14.26 0.01
N ASN A 39 -3.29 -14.39 -0.52
CA ASN A 39 -3.50 -14.44 -1.98
C ASN A 39 -3.24 -13.08 -2.64
N ALA A 40 -3.59 -11.97 -1.95
CA ALA A 40 -3.27 -10.62 -2.42
C ALA A 40 -1.75 -10.35 -2.44
N LYS A 41 -1.00 -10.81 -1.42
CA LYS A 41 0.47 -10.71 -1.39
C LYS A 41 1.11 -11.42 -2.57
N LYS A 42 0.65 -12.63 -2.91
CA LYS A 42 1.14 -13.36 -4.10
C LYS A 42 0.94 -12.58 -5.40
N LEU A 43 -0.20 -11.91 -5.57
CA LEU A 43 -0.45 -11.07 -6.75
C LEU A 43 0.51 -9.87 -6.80
N LEU A 44 0.81 -9.26 -5.66
CA LEU A 44 1.78 -8.16 -5.57
C LEU A 44 3.19 -8.64 -5.92
N ASP A 45 3.61 -9.78 -5.37
CA ASP A 45 4.92 -10.38 -5.66
C ASP A 45 5.05 -10.71 -7.15
N GLN A 46 4.02 -11.31 -7.76
CA GLN A 46 3.98 -11.61 -9.20
C GLN A 46 4.03 -10.36 -10.08
N ALA A 47 3.39 -9.27 -9.64
CA ALA A 47 3.38 -7.99 -10.34
C ALA A 47 4.66 -7.16 -10.10
N GLY A 48 5.58 -7.62 -9.24
CA GLY A 48 6.77 -6.87 -8.86
C GLY A 48 6.46 -5.59 -8.06
N ILE A 49 5.38 -5.60 -7.28
CA ILE A 49 4.95 -4.47 -6.44
C ILE A 49 5.36 -4.77 -4.99
N ALA A 50 6.17 -3.90 -4.40
CA ALA A 50 6.58 -4.02 -3.01
C ALA A 50 5.38 -3.80 -2.07
N TRP A 51 5.38 -4.43 -0.88
CA TRP A 51 4.29 -4.24 0.07
C TRP A 51 4.74 -4.27 1.51
N ALA A 52 4.03 -3.51 2.34
CA ALA A 52 4.13 -3.57 3.80
C ALA A 52 2.74 -3.36 4.43
N GLU A 53 2.48 -4.08 5.52
CA GLU A 53 1.18 -4.11 6.20
C GLU A 53 1.34 -3.95 7.72
N ASN A 54 0.24 -3.67 8.41
CA ASN A 54 0.19 -3.37 9.85
C ASN A 54 1.10 -2.19 10.23
N ILE A 55 1.25 -1.21 9.34
CA ILE A 55 1.99 0.01 9.64
C ILE A 55 1.18 0.84 10.63
N GLU A 56 1.82 1.36 11.67
CA GLU A 56 1.14 2.20 12.66
C GLU A 56 0.65 3.50 11.99
N GLU A 57 -0.61 3.87 12.21
CA GLU A 57 -1.24 5.03 11.56
C GLU A 57 -0.47 6.34 11.76
N ARG A 58 0.16 6.52 12.94
CA ARG A 58 1.02 7.67 13.24
C ARG A 58 2.20 7.84 12.27
N GLN A 59 2.71 6.74 11.70
CA GLN A 59 3.81 6.80 10.72
C GLN A 59 3.38 7.42 9.39
N PHE A 60 2.08 7.53 9.12
CA PHE A 60 1.55 8.27 7.98
C PHE A 60 1.22 9.74 8.31
N LEU A 61 0.96 10.05 9.59
CA LEU A 61 0.54 11.38 10.05
C LEU A 61 1.73 12.30 10.38
N GLU A 62 2.84 11.75 10.86
CA GLU A 62 4.05 12.52 11.19
C GLU A 62 4.71 13.18 9.96
N SER A 63 4.29 12.81 8.74
CA SER A 63 4.80 13.40 7.49
C SER A 63 4.22 14.79 7.15
N GLU A 64 3.21 15.30 7.87
CA GLU A 64 2.66 16.64 7.63
C GLU A 64 3.34 17.76 8.46
N ALA A 65 4.38 17.47 9.26
CA ALA A 65 4.87 18.41 10.27
C ALA A 65 6.38 18.78 10.21
N GLU A 66 7.01 18.70 9.04
CA GLU A 66 8.32 19.34 8.84
C GLU A 66 8.42 19.97 7.44
N GLU A 67 7.58 20.98 7.19
CA GLU A 67 8.02 22.08 6.32
C GLU A 67 9.07 22.87 7.11
N LEU A 68 10.35 22.55 6.90
CA LEU A 68 11.44 23.42 7.34
C LEU A 68 11.44 24.67 6.44
N GLU A 69 10.86 25.77 6.93
CA GLU A 69 11.12 27.14 6.42
C GLU A 69 12.59 27.55 6.63
#